data_AF-A0A2M7Z2C3-F1
#
_entry.id   AF-A0A2M7Z2C3-F1
#
_cell.length_a   1.000
_cell.length_b   1.000
_cell.length_c   1.000
_cell.angle_alpha   90.00
_cell.angle_beta   90.00
_cell.angle_gamma   90.00
#
_symmetry.space_group_name_H-M   'P 1'
#
loop_
_entity.id
_entity.type
_entity.pdbx_description
1 polymer ?
#
loop_
_entity_poly.entity_id
_entity_poly.type
_entity_poly.pdbx_seq_one_letter_code
_entity_poly.pdbx_strand_id
1 'polypeptide(L)' 'KNVLHDTLLKPEEMRREVFTFPTPQDAPSMDVMVTLTYAPVHGPQDFLEKVEQEAALGQKDKAFQSVQIAQKKMNVPLKK' A
#
# COMPACT_ATOMS: atom_id res chain seq x y z
N LYS A 1 -23.15 -1.30 -8.46
CA LYS A 1 -22.48 -0.47 -9.49
C LYS A 1 -20.97 -0.71 -9.34
N ASN A 2 -20.45 -1.72 -10.03
CA ASN A 2 -19.02 -2.03 -10.00
C ASN A 2 -18.30 -1.05 -10.91
N VAL A 3 -17.78 0.01 -10.30
CA VAL A 3 -16.79 0.85 -10.95
C VAL A 3 -15.46 0.36 -10.40
N LEU A 4 -14.82 -0.56 -11.13
CA LEU A 4 -13.38 -0.77 -10.99
C LEU A 4 -12.74 0.56 -11.40
N HIS A 5 -12.51 1.43 -10.43
CA HIS A 5 -11.72 2.63 -10.67
C HIS A 5 -10.31 2.15 -11.01
N ASP A 6 -9.79 2.58 -12.17
CA ASP A 6 -8.39 2.37 -12.50
C ASP A 6 -7.55 3.10 -11.45
N THR A 7 -7.00 2.34 -10.51
CA THR A 7 -6.16 2.84 -9.43
C THR A 7 -4.68 2.74 -9.78
N LEU A 8 -4.32 2.30 -10.99
CA LEU A 8 -2.94 2.25 -11.42
C LEU A 8 -2.38 3.67 -11.50
N LEU A 9 -1.17 3.86 -10.98
CA LEU A 9 -0.46 5.12 -11.09
C LEU A 9 0.27 5.14 -12.43
N LYS A 10 -0.03 6.10 -13.30
CA LYS A 10 0.68 6.23 -14.58
C LYS A 10 2.10 6.76 -14.34
N PRO A 11 3.06 6.52 -15.26
CA PRO A 11 4.47 6.88 -15.05
C PRO A 11 4.70 8.36 -14.68
N GLU A 12 3.99 9.28 -15.32
CA GLU A 12 4.10 10.73 -15.08
C GLU A 12 3.08 11.26 -14.05
N GLU A 13 2.27 10.39 -13.46
CA GLU A 13 1.18 10.79 -12.55
C GLU A 13 1.70 10.96 -11.12
N MET A 14 1.52 12.15 -10.56
CA MET A 14 1.63 12.37 -9.11
C MET A 14 0.25 12.34 -8.46
N ARG A 15 0.03 11.35 -7.59
CA ARG A 15 -1.20 11.22 -6.80
C ARG A 15 -0.99 11.75 -5.39
N ARG A 16 -1.88 12.65 -4.95
CA ARG A 16 -1.90 13.20 -3.60
C ARG A 16 -3.11 12.68 -2.85
N GLU A 17 -2.86 12.00 -1.74
CA GLU A 17 -3.89 11.52 -0.83
C GLU A 17 -3.83 12.26 0.51
N VAL A 18 -4.99 12.58 1.07
CA VAL A 18 -5.12 13.28 2.35
C VAL A 18 -5.81 12.35 3.33
N PHE A 19 -5.12 12.04 4.42
CA PHE A 19 -5.64 11.21 5.50
C PHE A 19 -6.00 12.10 6.69
N THR A 20 -7.18 11.85 7.28
CA THR A 20 -7.63 12.53 8.49
C THR A 20 -7.73 11.51 9.60
N PHE A 21 -7.06 11.79 10.72
CA PHE A 21 -7.06 10.94 11.90
C PHE A 21 -7.76 11.67 13.05
N PRO A 22 -8.58 10.98 13.87
CA PRO A 22 -9.18 11.59 15.04
C PRO A 22 -8.10 11.95 16.06
N THR A 23 -8.19 13.16 16.62
CA THR A 23 -7.27 13.62 17.65
C THR A 23 -7.58 12.94 18.99
N PRO A 24 -6.61 12.25 19.63
CA PRO A 24 -6.78 11.72 20.98
C PRO A 24 -7.00 12.85 22.00
N GLN A 25 -7.94 12.67 22.94
CA GLN A 25 -8.30 13.72 23.92
C GLN A 25 -7.23 13.95 25.00
N ASP A 26 -6.51 12.90 25.41
CA ASP A 26 -5.57 12.94 26.54
C ASP A 26 -4.12 12.63 26.15
N ALA A 27 -3.71 12.94 24.92
CA ALA A 27 -2.34 12.70 24.45
C ALA A 27 -1.58 14.00 24.17
N PRO A 28 -0.28 14.10 24.53
CA PRO A 28 0.56 15.25 24.19
C PRO A 28 0.97 15.28 22.70
N SER A 29 0.98 14.12 22.04
CA SER A 29 1.32 13.97 20.64
C SER A 29 0.70 12.70 20.05
N MET A 30 0.71 12.59 18.72
CA MET A 30 0.28 11.42 17.99
C MET A 30 1.35 11.01 16.98
N ASP A 31 1.70 9.72 16.95
CA ASP A 31 2.56 9.17 15.92
C ASP A 31 1.73 8.76 14.70
N VAL A 32 2.06 9.32 13.55
CA VAL A 32 1.46 8.96 12.26
C VAL A 32 2.50 8.19 11.43
N MET A 33 2.13 7.00 10.98
CA MET A 33 2.93 6.19 10.07
C MET A 33 2.13 5.92 8.80
N VAL A 34 2.69 6.31 7.66
CA VAL A 34 2.13 6.02 6.33
C VAL A 34 3.12 5.14 5.60
N THR A 35 2.64 4.01 5.10
CA THR A 35 3.44 3.05 4.33
C THR A 35 2.77 2.81 2.99
N LEU A 36 3.56 2.88 1.92
CA LEU A 36 3.16 2.51 0.58
C LEU A 36 3.86 1.20 0.22
N THR A 37 3.10 0.20 -0.22
CA THR A 37 3.61 -1.12 -0.58
C THR A 37 3.07 -1.55 -1.94
N TYR A 38 3.89 -2.18 -2.77
CA TYR A 38 3.38 -3.03 -3.85
C TYR A 38 2.58 -4.16 -3.21
N ALA A 39 1.35 -4.37 -3.67
CA ALA A 39 0.60 -5.56 -3.31
C ALA A 39 1.21 -6.77 -4.01
N PRO A 40 1.06 -7.99 -3.45
CA PRO A 40 1.33 -9.22 -4.19
C PRO A 40 0.55 -9.24 -5.49
N VAL A 41 1.09 -9.91 -6.51
CA VAL A 41 0.36 -10.17 -7.75
C VAL A 41 -1.01 -10.81 -7.40
N HIS A 42 -2.07 -10.26 -7.98
CA HIS A 42 -3.44 -10.68 -7.73
C HIS A 42 -4.18 -10.85 -9.06
N GLY A 43 -5.21 -11.69 -9.10
CA GLY A 43 -6.02 -11.90 -10.31
C GLY A 43 -6.80 -13.21 -10.28
N PRO A 44 -7.38 -13.62 -11.43
CA PRO A 44 -7.99 -14.93 -11.59
C PRO A 44 -7.00 -16.06 -11.27
N GLN A 45 -7.51 -17.17 -10.76
CA GLN A 45 -6.66 -18.28 -10.31
C GLN A 45 -5.75 -18.83 -11.43
N ASP A 46 -6.29 -19.03 -12.63
CA ASP A 46 -5.52 -19.48 -13.80
C ASP A 46 -4.36 -18.54 -14.18
N PHE A 47 -4.50 -17.24 -13.89
CA PHE A 47 -3.43 -16.28 -14.10
C PHE A 47 -2.34 -16.44 -13.03
N LEU A 48 -2.74 -16.56 -11.76
CA LEU A 48 -1.80 -16.75 -10.65
C LEU A 48 -1.00 -18.06 -10.81
N GLU A 49 -1.67 -19.14 -11.23
CA GLU A 49 -1.03 -20.44 -11.46
C GLU A 49 0.01 -20.38 -12.59
N LYS A 50 -0.28 -19.65 -13.67
CA LYS A 50 0.70 -19.43 -14.75
C LYS A 50 1.90 -18.61 -14.29
N VAL A 51 1.65 -17.52 -13.55
CA VAL A 51 2.74 -16.69 -13.00
C VAL A 51 3.60 -17.51 -12.04
N GLU A 52 3.00 -18.39 -11.24
CA GLU A 52 3.72 -19.27 -10.32
C GLU A 52 4.59 -20.31 -11.07
N GLN A 53 4.07 -20.88 -12.17
CA GLN A 53 4.82 -21.83 -13.00
C GLN A 53 6.02 -21.19 -13.72
N GLU A 54 5.93 -19.90 -14.05
CA GLU A 54 7.01 -19.14 -14.67
C GLU A 54 7.99 -18.54 -13.64
N ALA A 55 7.60 -18.48 -12.37
CA ALA A 55 8.43 -17.93 -11.30
C ALA A 55 9.53 -18.90 -10.86
N ALA A 56 10.77 -18.45 -10.84
CA ALA A 56 11.93 -19.27 -10.46
C ALA A 56 11.86 -19.84 -9.04
N LEU A 57 11.10 -19.19 -8.15
CA LEU A 57 10.95 -19.58 -6.74
C LEU A 57 9.50 -19.89 -6.35
N GLY A 58 8.57 -20.00 -7.31
CA GLY A 58 7.14 -20.17 -7.04
C GLY A 58 6.59 -19.07 -6.11
N GLN A 59 5.74 -19.43 -5.14
CA GLN A 59 5.18 -18.47 -4.18
C GLN A 59 6.19 -17.76 -3.26
N LYS A 60 7.45 -18.20 -3.24
CA LYS A 60 8.51 -17.50 -2.50
C LYS A 60 9.11 -16.34 -3.28
N ASP A 61 8.73 -16.16 -4.55
CA ASP A 61 9.17 -15.06 -5.38
C ASP A 61 8.62 -13.72 -4.85
N LYS A 62 9.38 -12.63 -5.06
CA LYS A 62 8.99 -11.28 -4.65
C LYS A 62 7.69 -10.82 -5.31
N ALA A 63 7.35 -11.35 -6.48
CA ALA A 63 6.08 -11.07 -7.14
C ALA A 63 4.86 -11.44 -6.28
N PHE A 64 4.99 -12.44 -5.40
CA PHE A 64 3.92 -12.90 -4.50
C PHE A 64 4.01 -12.32 -3.09
N GLN A 65 4.92 -11.36 -2.88
CA GLN A 65 5.12 -10.73 -1.58
C GLN A 65 4.85 -9.25 -1.67
N SER A 66 4.31 -8.68 -0.60
CA SER A 66 4.19 -7.23 -0.50
C SER A 66 5.58 -6.62 -0.36
N VAL A 67 5.93 -5.67 -1.23
CA VAL A 67 7.22 -4.97 -1.17
C VAL A 67 7.00 -3.53 -0.76
N GLN A 68 7.65 -3.09 0.31
CA GLN A 68 7.56 -1.71 0.78
C GLN A 68 8.25 -0.76 -0.21
N ILE A 69 7.51 0.24 -0.69
CA ILE A 69 7.97 1.28 -1.60
C ILE A 69 8.49 2.48 -0.80
N ALA A 70 7.70 2.93 0.17
CA ALA A 70 8.03 4.09 0.98
C ALA A 70 7.39 3.98 2.35
N GLN A 71 8.04 4.55 3.36
CA GLN A 71 7.48 4.70 4.69
C GLN A 71 7.86 6.08 5.24
N LYS A 72 6.87 6.75 5.81
CA LYS A 72 7.06 8.02 6.49
C LYS A 72 6.45 7.93 7.88
N LYS A 73 7.26 8.23 8.90
CA LYS A 73 6.84 8.33 10.29
C LYS A 73 6.99 9.77 10.75
N MET A 74 5.99 10.29 11.47
CA MET A 74 5.99 11.65 11.99
C MET A 74 5.33 11.67 13.36
N ASN A 75 5.95 12.35 14.33
CA ASN A 75 5.30 12.71 15.58
C ASN A 75 4.61 14.07 15.41
N VAL A 76 3.30 14.11 15.60
CA VAL A 76 2.48 15.31 15.48
C VAL A 76 2.16 15.78 16.90
N PRO A 77 2.75 16.89 17.39
CA PRO A 77 2.40 17.45 18.68
C PRO A 77 0.97 17.97 18.65
N LEU A 78 0.18 17.62 19.66
CA LEU A 78 -1.20 18.07 19.79
C LEU A 78 -1.19 19.37 20.60
N LYS A 79 -1.54 20.50 19.96
CA LYS A 79 -1.74 21.76 20.67
C LYS A 79 -3.00 21.63 21.52
N LYS A 80 -2.89 21.90 22.82
CA LYS A 80 -4.06 22.12 23.68
C LYS A 80 -4.82 23.37 23.25
#